data_AF-A0A534APF9-F1
#
_entry.id   AF-A0A534APF9-F1
#
_cell.length_a   1.000
_cell.length_b   1.000
_cell.length_c   1.000
_cell.angle_alpha   90.00
_cell.angle_beta   90.00
_cell.angle_gamma   90.00
#
_symmetry.space_group_name_H-M   'P 1'
#
loop_
_entity.id
_entity.type
_entity.pdbx_description
1 polymer ?
#
loop_
_entity_poly.entity_id
_entity_poly.type
_entity_poly.pdbx_seq_one_letter_code
_entity_poly.pdbx_strand_id
1 'polypeptide(L)'
;MNDSTRQVNPMLPFTRPWIDEDTIEAVVEVLRSGWLASGPKVAQFEQELSSYFGGRPVRTQTSATAGLELALLACGIGKGDEV
;
A
#
# COMPACT_ATOMS: atom_id res chain seq x y z
N MET A 1 -21.17 46.52 -5.35
CA MET A 1 -21.47 45.17 -5.88
C MET A 1 -20.89 44.18 -4.88
N ASN A 2 -21.76 43.64 -4.02
CA ASN A 2 -21.39 42.59 -3.07
C ASN A 2 -21.22 41.29 -3.85
N ASP A 3 -20.06 40.64 -3.72
CA ASP A 3 -20.03 39.18 -3.78
C ASP A 3 -19.42 38.68 -2.47
N SER A 4 -20.33 38.39 -1.55
CA SER A 4 -20.08 37.88 -0.22
C SER A 4 -19.47 36.49 -0.34
N THR A 5 -18.25 36.34 0.20
CA THR A 5 -17.69 35.11 0.79
C THR A 5 -18.57 33.87 0.62
N ARG A 6 -18.40 33.15 -0.49
CA ARG A 6 -18.92 31.79 -0.63
C ARG A 6 -18.09 30.93 0.33
N GLN A 7 -18.57 30.74 1.56
CA GLN A 7 -18.05 29.70 2.44
C GLN A 7 -18.31 28.36 1.73
N VAL A 8 -17.28 27.84 1.08
CA VAL A 8 -17.27 26.47 0.58
C VAL A 8 -17.24 25.60 1.82
N ASN A 9 -18.40 25.10 2.24
CA ASN A 9 -18.48 24.14 3.32
C ASN A 9 -17.62 22.94 2.88
N PRO A 10 -16.52 22.60 3.57
CA PRO A 10 -15.61 21.59 3.08
C PRO A 10 -16.38 20.28 2.92
N MET A 11 -16.44 19.80 1.67
CA MET A 11 -17.06 18.53 1.33
C MET A 11 -16.51 17.43 2.25
N LEU A 12 -17.39 16.79 3.03
CA LEU A 12 -17.03 15.69 3.93
C LEU A 12 -16.98 14.39 3.12
N PRO A 13 -15.79 13.87 2.77
CA PRO A 13 -15.70 12.67 1.95
C PRO A 13 -16.01 11.43 2.79
N PHE A 14 -16.49 10.35 2.14
CA PHE A 14 -16.67 9.05 2.79
C PHE A 14 -15.34 8.48 3.31
N THR A 15 -14.24 8.71 2.60
CA THR A 15 -12.88 8.35 3.01
C THR A 15 -11.89 9.43 2.59
N ARG A 16 -10.90 9.67 3.46
CA ARG A 16 -9.72 10.49 3.18
C ARG A 16 -8.52 9.78 3.80
N PRO A 17 -7.58 9.24 3.01
CA PRO A 17 -6.35 8.67 3.55
C PRO A 17 -5.61 9.71 4.38
N TRP A 18 -5.05 9.27 5.50
CA TRP A 18 -4.10 10.07 6.26
C TRP A 18 -2.70 9.77 5.74
N ILE A 19 -2.00 10.82 5.32
CA ILE A 19 -0.62 10.79 4.81
C ILE A 19 0.09 11.93 5.53
N ASP A 20 1.13 11.62 6.28
CA ASP A 20 1.96 12.60 6.98
C ASP A 20 3.20 13.00 6.17
N GLU A 21 3.95 13.97 6.67
CA GLU A 21 5.13 14.51 5.99
C GLU A 21 6.25 13.46 5.89
N ASP A 22 6.42 12.61 6.90
CA ASP A 22 7.41 11.53 6.90
C ASP A 22 7.14 10.53 5.76
N THR A 23 5.87 10.20 5.52
CA THR A 23 5.46 9.35 4.38
C THR A 23 5.76 10.03 3.04
N ILE A 24 5.53 11.35 2.94
CA ILE A 24 5.82 12.11 1.72
C ILE A 24 7.32 12.13 1.44
N GLU A 25 8.15 12.46 2.43
CA GLU A 25 9.61 12.51 2.24
C GLU A 25 10.17 11.12 1.90
N ALA A 26 9.65 10.05 2.51
CA ALA A 26 10.05 8.68 2.17
C ALA A 26 9.80 8.34 0.69
N VAL A 27 8.70 8.83 0.09
CA VAL A 27 8.43 8.68 -1.34
C VAL A 27 9.39 9.54 -2.16
N VAL A 28 9.65 10.78 -1.74
CA VAL A 28 10.61 11.68 -2.41
C VAL A 28 12.02 11.08 -2.45
N GLU A 29 12.47 10.46 -1.36
CA GLU A 29 13.74 9.72 -1.30
C GLU A 29 13.80 8.61 -2.36
N VAL A 30 12.72 7.83 -2.50
CA VAL A 30 12.63 6.76 -3.52
C VAL A 30 12.73 7.35 -4.92
N LEU A 31 11.99 8.43 -5.21
CA LEU A 31 12.05 9.10 -6.50
C LEU A 31 13.47 9.61 -6.82
N ARG A 32 14.15 10.21 -5.84
CA ARG A 32 15.54 10.70 -5.98
C ARG A 32 16.55 9.57 -6.12
N SER A 33 16.29 8.40 -5.55
CA SER A 33 17.19 7.24 -5.61
C SER A 33 17.30 6.61 -7.00
N GLY A 34 16.30 6.82 -7.86
CA GLY A 34 16.18 6.16 -9.17
C GLY A 34 15.68 4.72 -9.12
N TRP A 35 15.50 4.13 -7.93
CA TRP A 35 14.96 2.77 -7.78
C TRP A 35 13.44 2.79 -7.56
N LEU A 36 12.68 2.91 -8.65
CA LEU A 36 11.24 3.17 -8.59
C LEU A 36 10.36 1.92 -8.43
N ALA A 37 10.86 0.75 -8.79
CA ALA A 37 10.12 -0.51 -8.73
C ALA A 37 10.53 -1.32 -7.48
N SER A 38 10.27 -2.63 -7.48
CA SER A 38 10.65 -3.53 -6.39
C SER A 38 12.14 -3.45 -6.08
N GLY A 39 12.48 -3.14 -4.82
CA GLY A 39 13.82 -2.75 -4.42
C GLY A 39 14.07 -2.75 -2.92
N PRO A 40 15.10 -2.03 -2.45
CA PRO A 40 15.49 -2.01 -1.04
C PRO A 40 14.37 -1.62 -0.08
N LYS A 41 13.53 -0.63 -0.43
CA LYS A 41 12.39 -0.23 0.43
C LYS A 41 11.31 -1.31 0.51
N VAL A 42 11.11 -2.11 -0.53
CA VAL A 42 10.21 -3.29 -0.49
C VAL A 42 10.78 -4.36 0.46
N ALA A 43 12.07 -4.66 0.36
CA ALA A 43 12.72 -5.62 1.25
C ALA A 43 12.69 -5.17 2.72
N GLN A 44 12.90 -3.87 2.97
CA GLN A 44 12.77 -3.27 4.30
C GLN A 44 11.35 -3.44 4.84
N PHE A 45 10.33 -3.10 4.03
CA PHE A 45 8.93 -3.21 4.45
C PHE A 45 8.53 -4.67 4.73
N GLU A 46 8.99 -5.63 3.93
CA GLU A 46 8.79 -7.05 4.20
C GLU A 46 9.44 -7.51 5.50
N GLN A 47 10.63 -7.01 5.84
CA GLN A 47 11.32 -7.33 7.10
C GLN A 47 10.58 -6.76 8.31
N GLU A 48 10.10 -5.51 8.22
CA GLU A 48 9.31 -4.86 9.27
C GLU A 48 7.99 -5.61 9.48
N LEU A 49 7.28 -5.96 8.40
CA LEU A 49 6.06 -6.77 8.48
C LEU A 49 6.32 -8.17 9.01
N SER A 50 7.43 -8.81 8.61
CA SER A 50 7.81 -10.12 9.15
C SER A 50 7.98 -10.05 10.66
N SER A 51 8.65 -9.01 11.15
CA SER A 51 8.81 -8.75 12.59
C SER A 51 7.45 -8.53 13.27
N TYR A 52 6.57 -7.74 12.65
CA TYR A 52 5.21 -7.50 13.13
C TYR A 52 4.37 -8.78 13.22
N PHE A 53 4.53 -9.71 12.27
CA PHE A 53 3.84 -11.00 12.25
C PHE A 53 4.60 -12.12 12.98
N GLY A 54 5.48 -11.79 13.92
CA GLY A 54 6.17 -12.76 14.77
C GLY A 54 7.27 -13.56 14.07
N GLY A 55 7.94 -12.97 13.08
CA GLY A 55 9.05 -13.58 12.34
C GLY A 55 8.64 -14.48 11.17
N ARG A 56 7.35 -14.49 10.80
CA ARG A 56 6.87 -15.25 9.64
C ARG A 56 7.42 -14.66 8.33
N PRO A 57 7.75 -15.48 7.31
CA PRO A 57 8.11 -14.93 5.99
C PRO A 57 6.96 -14.10 5.42
N VAL A 58 7.28 -12.92 4.90
CA VAL A 58 6.31 -12.00 4.29
C VAL A 58 6.75 -11.66 2.87
N ARG A 59 5.78 -11.60 1.94
CA ARG A 59 5.96 -11.09 0.59
C ARG A 59 4.87 -10.08 0.28
N THR A 60 5.29 -8.90 -0.15
CA THR A 60 4.39 -7.81 -0.56
C THR A 60 3.93 -8.02 -2.00
N GLN A 61 2.72 -7.55 -2.31
CA GLN A 61 2.11 -7.63 -3.65
C GLN A 61 1.42 -6.29 -3.95
N THR A 62 1.10 -6.07 -5.22
CA THR A 62 0.49 -4.81 -5.69
C THR A 62 -0.97 -4.64 -5.24
N SER A 63 -1.62 -5.72 -4.80
CA SER A 63 -2.98 -5.70 -4.26
C SER A 63 -3.25 -6.94 -3.40
N ALA A 64 -4.30 -6.87 -2.56
CA ALA A 64 -4.78 -8.03 -1.81
C ALA A 64 -5.29 -9.15 -2.73
N THR A 65 -5.88 -8.82 -3.89
CA THR A 65 -6.33 -9.79 -4.89
C THR A 65 -5.17 -10.61 -5.44
N ALA A 66 -4.07 -9.95 -5.83
CA ALA A 66 -2.87 -10.63 -6.29
C ALA A 66 -2.24 -11.49 -5.18
N GLY A 67 -2.28 -11.01 -3.93
CA GLY A 67 -1.87 -11.81 -2.77
C GLY A 67 -2.69 -13.07 -2.57
N LEU A 68 -4.02 -12.99 -2.71
CA LEU A 68 -4.91 -14.15 -2.59
C LEU A 68 -4.72 -15.13 -3.75
N GLU A 69 -4.63 -14.63 -4.98
CA GLU A 69 -4.33 -15.46 -6.16
C GLU A 69 -3.02 -16.23 -5.98
N LEU A 70 -1.95 -15.54 -5.55
CA LEU A 70 -0.66 -16.17 -5.28
C LEU A 70 -0.74 -17.21 -4.15
N ALA A 71 -1.54 -16.95 -3.12
CA ALA A 71 -1.74 -17.91 -2.03
C ALA A 71 -2.43 -19.20 -2.51
N LEU A 72 -3.46 -19.08 -3.35
CA LEU A 72 -4.13 -20.24 -3.93
C LEU A 72 -3.19 -21.03 -4.83
N LEU A 73 -2.41 -20.34 -5.67
CA LEU A 73 -1.38 -20.96 -6.51
C LEU A 73 -0.31 -21.68 -5.67
N ALA A 74 0.14 -21.07 -4.56
CA ALA A 74 1.11 -21.68 -3.65
C ALA A 74 0.57 -22.93 -2.94
N CYS A 75 -0.74 -23.00 -2.69
CA CYS A 75 -1.42 -24.18 -2.17
C CYS A 75 -1.68 -25.26 -3.23
N GLY A 76 -1.36 -25.01 -4.50
CA GLY A 76 -1.56 -25.96 -5.60
C GLY A 76 -3.01 -26.08 -6.09
N ILE A 77 -3.87 -25.12 -5.75
CA ILE A 77 -5.28 -25.11 -6.16
C ILE A 77 -5.39 -24.90 -7.68
N GLY A 78 -6.24 -25.70 -8.32
CA GLY A 78 -6.47 -25.67 -9.74
C GLY A 78 -7.86 -26.13 -10.17
N LYS A 79 -7.96 -26.52 -11.44
CA LYS A 79 -9.25 -26.89 -12.05
C LYS A 79 -9.80 -28.16 -11.40
N GLY A 80 -11.02 -28.06 -10.87
CA GLY A 80 -11.72 -29.18 -10.24
C GLY A 80 -11.63 -29.18 -8.72
N ASP A 81 -10.83 -28.29 -8.12
CA ASP A 81 -10.75 -28.09 -6.69
C ASP A 81 -11.84 -27.11 -6.20
N GLU A 82 -12.29 -27.28 -4.97
CA GLU A 82 -13.19 -26.37 -4.24
C GLU A 82 -12.41 -25.70 -3.10
N VAL A 83 -12.71 -24.43 -2.81
CA VAL A 83 -12.08 -23.59 -1.77
C VAL A 83 -13.13 -22.91 -0.93
#